data_AF-A0A345BYJ3-F1
#
_entry.id   AF-A0A345BYJ3-F1
#
_cell.length_a   1.000
_cell.length_b   1.000
_cell.length_c   1.000
_cell.angle_alpha   90.00
_cell.angle_beta   90.00
_cell.angle_gamma   90.00
#
_symmetry.space_group_name_H-M   'P 1'
#
loop_
_entity.id
_entity.type
_entity.pdbx_description
1 polymer ?
#
loop_
_entity_poly.entity_id
_entity_poly.type
_entity_poly.pdbx_seq_one_letter_code
_entity_poly.pdbx_strand_id
1 'polypeptide(L)'
;MDINEQLQASQKECESLRRENEQLKHALAEREKQLKLERTRQRISLFKHLFKGRSDIFPVRWVASDGRTGYSPAKNAQEQYLTLNDQVIYDHLSGKHTIGIYPVLTDDTCFFLSIDFDKEHWQKDALAFVDTCETRCCSFI
;
A
#
# COMPACT_ATOMS: atom_id res chain seq x y z
N MET A 1 -35.49 47.16 -26.07
CA MET A 1 -34.32 46.82 -25.24
C MET A 1 -33.10 47.16 -26.08
N ASP A 2 -32.18 47.98 -25.57
CA ASP A 2 -31.01 48.43 -26.31
C ASP A 2 -30.01 47.26 -26.44
N ILE A 3 -29.58 46.99 -27.68
CA ILE A 3 -28.60 45.94 -28.00
C ILE A 3 -27.28 46.22 -27.27
N ASN A 4 -26.94 47.50 -27.07
CA ASN A 4 -25.70 47.88 -26.40
C ASN A 4 -25.74 47.58 -24.90
N GLU A 5 -26.89 47.75 -24.25
CA GLU A 5 -27.12 47.35 -22.85
C GLU A 5 -27.04 45.83 -22.69
N GLN A 6 -27.63 45.07 -23.62
CA GLN A 6 -27.55 43.60 -23.60
C GLN A 6 -26.11 43.10 -23.78
N LEU A 7 -25.31 43.75 -24.64
CA LEU A 7 -23.91 43.42 -24.85
C LEU A 7 -23.08 43.67 -23.59
N GLN A 8 -23.27 44.80 -22.92
CA GLN A 8 -22.56 45.13 -21.67
C GLN A 8 -22.93 44.17 -20.52
N ALA A 9 -24.21 43.79 -20.41
CA ALA A 9 -24.65 42.79 -19.44
C ALA A 9 -23.98 41.44 -19.68
N SER A 10 -23.95 40.99 -20.95
CA SER A 10 -23.33 39.72 -21.35
C SER A 10 -21.81 39.71 -21.11
N GLN A 11 -21.13 40.85 -21.29
CA GLN A 11 -19.70 41.00 -21.03
C GLN A 11 -19.38 40.89 -19.52
N LYS A 12 -20.15 41.57 -18.66
CA LYS A 12 -19.99 41.46 -17.20
C LYS A 12 -20.24 40.04 -16.70
N GLU A 13 -21.25 39.37 -17.25
CA GLU A 13 -21.54 37.98 -16.93
C GLU A 13 -20.39 37.06 -17.35
N CYS A 14 -19.84 37.23 -18.56
CA CYS A 14 -18.66 36.50 -19.02
C CYS A 14 -17.44 36.68 -18.09
N GLU A 15 -17.19 37.90 -17.60
CA GLU A 15 -16.11 38.16 -16.65
C GLU A 15 -16.34 37.48 -15.31
N SER A 16 -17.57 37.52 -14.79
CA SER A 16 -17.94 36.84 -13.55
C SER A 16 -17.75 35.33 -13.68
N LEU A 17 -18.29 34.74 -14.74
CA LEU A 17 -18.16 33.30 -15.02
C LEU A 17 -16.71 32.87 -15.19
N ARG A 18 -15.85 33.71 -15.79
CA ARG A 18 -14.42 33.41 -15.90
C ARG A 18 -13.74 33.33 -14.53
N ARG A 19 -14.02 34.28 -13.63
CA ARG A 19 -13.48 34.27 -12.27
C ARG A 19 -13.94 33.03 -11.48
N GLU A 20 -15.22 32.69 -11.58
CA GLU A 20 -15.77 31.50 -10.94
C GLU A 20 -15.12 30.22 -11.50
N ASN A 21 -14.95 30.13 -12.82
CA ASN A 21 -14.25 29.01 -13.44
C ASN A 21 -12.81 28.86 -12.96
N GLU A 22 -12.08 29.96 -12.76
CA GLU A 22 -10.72 29.91 -12.19
C GLU A 22 -10.73 29.39 -10.75
N GLN A 23 -11.64 29.88 -9.92
CA GLN A 23 -11.80 29.41 -8.54
C GLN A 23 -12.16 27.91 -8.48
N LEU A 24 -13.11 27.48 -9.32
CA LEU A 24 -13.52 26.08 -9.41
C LEU A 24 -12.36 25.19 -9.87
N LYS A 25 -11.54 25.62 -10.84
CA LYS A 25 -10.35 24.88 -11.26
C LYS A 25 -9.36 24.68 -10.11
N HIS A 26 -9.11 25.72 -9.32
CA HIS A 26 -8.24 25.61 -8.14
C HIS A 26 -8.82 24.66 -7.09
N ALA A 27 -10.12 24.77 -6.81
CA ALA A 27 -10.81 23.89 -5.85
C ALA A 27 -10.77 22.42 -6.31
N LEU A 28 -10.98 22.15 -7.60
CA LEU A 28 -10.89 20.82 -8.17
C LEU A 28 -9.47 20.23 -8.04
N ALA A 29 -8.43 21.01 -8.36
CA ALA A 29 -7.05 20.54 -8.23
C ALA A 29 -6.69 20.16 -6.79
N GLU A 30 -7.13 20.96 -5.80
CA GLU A 30 -6.91 20.66 -4.39
C GLU A 30 -7.71 19.42 -3.95
N ARG A 31 -8.96 19.28 -4.41
CA ARG A 31 -9.78 18.10 -4.13
C ARG A 31 -9.16 16.82 -4.70
N GLU A 32 -8.63 16.87 -5.91
CA GLU A 32 -7.93 15.73 -6.53
C GLU A 32 -6.70 15.31 -5.73
N LYS A 33 -5.92 16.28 -5.25
CA LYS A 33 -4.76 16.03 -4.38
C LYS A 33 -5.18 15.35 -3.07
N GLN A 34 -6.26 15.82 -2.45
CA GLN A 34 -6.82 15.21 -1.24
C GLN A 34 -7.28 13.78 -1.49
N LEU A 35 -8.04 13.53 -2.56
CA LEU A 35 -8.51 12.19 -2.94
C LEU A 35 -7.35 11.23 -3.21
N LYS A 36 -6.27 11.73 -3.83
CA LYS A 36 -5.06 10.94 -4.05
C LYS A 36 -4.39 10.56 -2.72
N LEU A 37 -4.25 11.51 -1.81
CA LEU A 37 -3.68 11.26 -0.48
C LEU A 37 -4.52 10.26 0.31
N GLU A 38 -5.85 10.39 0.28
CA GLU A 38 -6.78 9.48 0.94
C GLU A 38 -6.67 8.06 0.40
N ARG A 39 -6.66 7.89 -0.93
CA ARG A 39 -6.42 6.57 -1.55
C ARG A 39 -5.09 5.96 -1.14
N THR A 40 -4.02 6.78 -1.09
CA THR A 40 -2.71 6.30 -0.63
C THR A 40 -2.77 5.79 0.81
N ARG A 41 -3.39 6.55 1.72
CA ARG A 41 -3.56 6.14 3.12
C ARG A 41 -4.38 4.86 3.24
N GLN A 42 -5.47 4.74 2.48
CA GLN A 42 -6.29 3.54 2.44
C GLN A 42 -5.51 2.31 1.98
N ARG A 43 -4.67 2.45 0.94
CA ARG A 43 -3.82 1.36 0.44
C ARG A 43 -2.77 0.93 1.48
N ILE A 44 -2.12 1.88 2.15
CA ILE A 44 -1.17 1.59 3.22
C ILE A 44 -1.88 0.88 4.38
N SER A 45 -3.04 1.38 4.79
CA SER A 45 -3.84 0.77 5.85
C SER A 45 -4.24 -0.66 5.49
N LEU A 46 -4.73 -0.88 4.26
CA LEU A 46 -5.09 -2.20 3.76
C LEU A 46 -3.90 -3.16 3.78
N PHE A 47 -2.72 -2.71 3.31
CA PHE A 47 -1.50 -3.52 3.34
C PHE A 47 -1.15 -3.95 4.77
N LYS A 48 -1.18 -3.02 5.74
CA LYS A 48 -0.90 -3.33 7.15
C LYS A 48 -1.91 -4.29 7.78
N HIS A 49 -3.16 -4.28 7.31
CA HIS A 49 -4.19 -5.20 7.79
C HIS A 49 -4.02 -6.61 7.23
N LEU A 50 -3.69 -6.74 5.95
CA LEU A 50 -3.54 -8.03 5.27
C LEU A 50 -2.22 -8.72 5.63
N PHE A 51 -1.13 -7.95 5.65
CA PHE A 51 0.22 -8.49 5.83
C PHE A 51 0.78 -8.07 7.18
N LYS A 52 0.26 -8.71 8.23
CA LYS A 52 0.70 -8.47 9.61
C LYS A 52 1.90 -9.34 9.95
N GLY A 53 2.84 -8.75 10.66
CA GLY A 53 4.04 -9.42 11.18
C GLY A 53 4.76 -8.46 12.10
N ARG A 54 6.07 -8.64 12.24
CA ARG A 54 6.89 -7.71 13.02
C ARG A 54 6.92 -6.32 12.39
N SER A 55 6.70 -5.29 13.22
CA SER A 55 6.78 -3.88 12.82
C SER A 55 8.08 -3.20 13.24
N ASP A 56 8.84 -3.82 14.13
CA ASP A 56 10.12 -3.31 14.65
C ASP A 56 11.30 -3.55 13.69
N ILE A 57 11.12 -4.45 12.72
CA ILE A 57 12.14 -4.83 11.74
C ILE A 57 11.46 -5.29 10.44
N PHE A 58 12.08 -5.00 9.28
CA PHE A 58 11.65 -5.54 7.99
C PHE A 58 12.85 -5.89 7.11
N PRO A 59 12.76 -6.92 6.26
CA PRO A 59 13.77 -7.20 5.27
C PRO A 59 13.60 -6.34 4.00
N VAL A 60 14.70 -5.91 3.41
CA VAL A 60 14.77 -5.25 2.10
C VAL A 60 15.33 -6.22 1.08
N ARG A 61 14.73 -6.23 -0.12
CA ARG A 61 15.23 -7.00 -1.25
C ARG A 61 16.49 -6.33 -1.80
N TRP A 62 17.55 -7.10 -1.98
CA TRP A 62 18.77 -6.69 -2.66
C TRP A 62 19.00 -7.51 -3.93
N VAL A 63 19.77 -6.93 -4.84
CA VAL A 63 20.24 -7.56 -6.08
C VAL A 63 21.74 -7.35 -6.13
N ALA A 64 22.49 -8.45 -6.19
CA ALA A 64 23.93 -8.44 -6.35
C ALA A 64 24.31 -8.18 -7.81
N SER A 65 25.56 -7.79 -8.05
CA SER A 65 26.09 -7.52 -9.39
C SER A 65 26.08 -8.73 -10.31
N ASP A 66 26.14 -9.94 -9.75
CA ASP A 66 26.06 -11.22 -10.47
C ASP A 66 24.62 -11.69 -10.75
N GLY A 67 23.62 -10.86 -10.43
CA GLY A 67 22.21 -11.16 -10.65
C GLY A 67 21.55 -11.98 -9.55
N ARG A 68 22.29 -12.44 -8.52
CA ARG A 68 21.67 -13.05 -7.35
C ARG A 68 20.80 -12.04 -6.62
N THR A 69 19.70 -12.52 -6.05
CA THR A 69 18.79 -11.67 -5.30
C THR A 69 18.49 -12.31 -3.97
N GLY A 70 18.17 -11.48 -2.98
CA GLY A 70 17.87 -11.96 -1.65
C GLY A 70 17.24 -10.89 -0.80
N TYR A 71 17.07 -11.21 0.47
CA TYR A 71 16.49 -10.33 1.47
C TYR A 71 17.44 -10.22 2.66
N SER A 72 17.57 -9.03 3.21
CA SER A 72 18.34 -8.79 4.43
C SER A 72 17.64 -7.75 5.31
N PRO A 73 17.82 -7.80 6.64
CA PRO A 73 17.26 -6.78 7.53
C PRO A 73 17.65 -5.36 7.12
N ALA A 74 16.66 -4.46 7.09
CA ALA A 74 16.91 -3.04 6.93
C ALA A 74 17.63 -2.48 8.16
N LYS A 75 18.77 -1.83 7.95
CA LYS A 75 19.57 -1.22 9.01
C LYS A 75 20.02 0.19 8.63
N ASN A 76 20.24 1.04 9.63
CA ASN A 76 20.93 2.31 9.44
C ASN A 76 22.46 2.11 9.39
N ALA A 77 23.21 3.20 9.19
CA ALA A 77 24.67 3.19 9.16
C ALA A 77 25.32 2.77 10.49
N GLN A 78 24.56 2.79 11.59
CA GLN A 78 24.96 2.37 12.93
C GLN A 78 24.54 0.92 13.23
N GLU A 79 24.19 0.13 12.21
CA GLU A 79 23.75 -1.27 12.34
C GLU A 79 22.46 -1.49 13.16
N GLN A 80 21.68 -0.43 13.41
CA GLN A 80 20.40 -0.52 14.10
C GLN A 80 19.28 -0.85 13.12
N TYR A 81 18.39 -1.77 13.51
CA TYR A 81 17.24 -2.16 12.71
C TYR A 81 16.26 -1.00 12.50
N LEU A 82 15.71 -0.93 11.28
CA LEU A 82 14.70 0.06 10.92
C LEU A 82 13.30 -0.52 11.09
N THR A 83 12.40 0.32 11.62
CA THR A 83 10.99 -0.02 11.83
C THR A 83 10.18 0.08 10.53
N LEU A 84 9.20 -0.80 10.36
CA LEU A 84 8.26 -0.78 9.24
C LEU A 84 7.19 0.31 9.46
N ASN A 85 7.39 1.48 8.85
CA ASN A 85 6.46 2.61 8.92
C ASN A 85 5.71 2.85 7.59
N ASP A 86 4.74 3.79 7.62
CA ASP A 86 3.89 4.09 6.47
C ASP A 86 4.68 4.57 5.23
N GLN A 87 5.80 5.27 5.44
CA GLN A 87 6.66 5.71 4.33
C GLN A 87 7.38 4.52 3.68
N VAL A 88 7.87 3.57 4.48
CA VAL A 88 8.51 2.35 3.97
C VAL A 88 7.52 1.54 3.12
N ILE A 89 6.28 1.40 3.59
CA ILE A 89 5.20 0.72 2.87
C ILE A 89 4.82 1.50 1.61
N TYR A 90 4.73 2.83 1.68
CA TYR A 90 4.49 3.66 0.50
C TYR A 90 5.57 3.47 -0.57
N ASP A 91 6.84 3.51 -0.17
CA ASP A 91 7.99 3.31 -1.05
C ASP A 91 7.96 1.89 -1.67
N HIS A 92 7.46 0.90 -0.93
CA HIS A 92 7.21 -0.43 -1.47
C HIS A 92 6.07 -0.47 -2.50
N LEU A 93 4.91 0.06 -2.15
CA LEU A 93 3.71 0.07 -3.02
C LEU A 93 3.88 0.95 -4.27
N SER A 94 4.80 1.91 -4.24
CA SER A 94 5.17 2.75 -5.38
C SER A 94 6.30 2.16 -6.25
N GLY A 95 6.89 1.02 -5.84
CA GLY A 95 7.94 0.34 -6.59
C GLY A 95 9.35 0.91 -6.41
N LYS A 96 9.57 1.83 -5.47
CA LYS A 96 10.90 2.41 -5.19
C LYS A 96 11.86 1.37 -4.62
N HIS A 97 11.35 0.47 -3.78
CA HIS A 97 12.08 -0.70 -3.30
C HIS A 97 11.12 -1.86 -3.02
N THR A 98 11.65 -3.07 -2.83
CA THR A 98 10.84 -4.22 -2.40
C THR A 98 11.20 -4.59 -0.99
N ILE A 99 10.21 -4.70 -0.11
CA ILE A 99 10.37 -5.16 1.26
C ILE A 99 9.69 -6.53 1.41
N GLY A 100 10.14 -7.31 2.38
CA GLY A 100 9.38 -8.46 2.88
C GLY A 100 8.82 -8.17 4.27
N ILE A 101 8.30 -9.23 4.91
CA ILE A 101 7.73 -9.19 6.26
C ILE A 101 8.28 -10.40 7.02
N TYR A 102 8.54 -10.22 8.32
CA TYR A 102 8.79 -11.33 9.23
C TYR A 102 7.44 -11.75 9.84
N PRO A 103 6.84 -12.89 9.42
CA PRO A 103 5.48 -13.27 9.80
C PRO A 103 5.38 -13.79 11.24
N VAL A 104 6.49 -14.27 11.81
CA VAL A 104 6.56 -14.76 13.20
C VAL A 104 6.87 -13.59 14.13
N LEU A 105 6.00 -13.40 15.13
CA LEU A 105 6.11 -12.38 16.16
C LEU A 105 7.07 -12.81 17.29
N THR A 106 7.30 -11.94 18.27
CA THR A 106 8.23 -12.20 19.38
C THR A 106 7.71 -13.20 20.41
N ASP A 107 6.42 -13.51 20.38
CA ASP A 107 5.75 -14.51 21.23
C ASP A 107 5.52 -15.84 20.50
N ASP A 108 6.26 -16.08 19.42
CA ASP A 108 6.18 -17.27 18.55
C ASP A 108 4.81 -17.47 17.89
N THR A 109 3.96 -16.43 17.87
CA THR A 109 2.70 -16.44 17.12
C THR A 109 2.86 -15.85 15.71
N CYS A 110 1.89 -16.09 14.82
CA CYS A 110 1.83 -15.49 13.50
C CYS A 110 0.39 -15.19 13.10
N PHE A 111 0.19 -14.21 12.21
CA PHE A 111 -1.14 -13.85 11.70
C PHE A 111 -1.55 -14.66 10.48
N PHE A 112 -0.59 -15.15 9.70
CA PHE A 112 -0.82 -15.94 8.52
C PHE A 112 0.34 -16.91 8.31
N LEU A 113 0.04 -18.02 7.64
CA LEU A 113 1.00 -19.04 7.28
C LEU A 113 0.94 -19.25 5.76
N SER A 114 2.12 -19.23 5.13
CA SER A 114 2.28 -19.63 3.73
C SER A 114 2.98 -20.98 3.71
N ILE A 115 2.34 -21.98 3.12
CA ILE A 115 2.87 -23.34 3.01
C ILE A 115 3.08 -23.63 1.54
N ASP A 116 4.30 -23.98 1.18
CA ASP A 116 4.65 -24.43 -0.17
C ASP A 116 4.59 -25.96 -0.21
N PHE A 117 3.66 -26.49 -0.99
CA PHE A 117 3.53 -27.92 -1.21
C PHE A 117 4.20 -28.26 -2.54
N ASP A 118 5.35 -28.91 -2.46
CA ASP A 118 6.13 -29.29 -3.64
C ASP A 118 5.75 -30.67 -4.20
N LYS A 119 6.25 -30.97 -5.41
CA LYS A 119 6.30 -32.30 -6.06
C LYS A 119 4.95 -32.82 -6.59
N GLU A 120 4.98 -34.03 -7.16
CA GLU A 120 3.85 -34.64 -7.88
C GLU A 120 2.58 -34.84 -7.02
N HIS A 121 2.68 -34.82 -5.70
CA HIS A 121 1.59 -35.18 -4.78
C HIS A 121 1.06 -34.00 -3.95
N TRP A 122 1.45 -32.76 -4.27
CA TRP A 122 1.13 -31.54 -3.50
C TRP A 122 -0.36 -31.40 -3.17
N GLN A 123 -1.27 -31.83 -4.05
CA GLN A 123 -2.71 -31.77 -3.82
C GLN A 123 -3.15 -32.65 -2.66
N LYS A 124 -2.61 -33.87 -2.56
CA LYS A 124 -2.90 -34.79 -1.47
C LYS A 124 -2.30 -34.28 -0.17
N ASP A 125 -1.09 -33.73 -0.24
CA ASP A 125 -0.41 -33.17 0.93
C ASP A 125 -1.16 -31.95 1.49
N ALA A 126 -1.66 -31.07 0.61
CA ALA A 126 -2.48 -29.92 0.99
C ALA A 126 -3.82 -30.34 1.63
N LEU A 127 -4.51 -31.34 1.05
CA LEU A 127 -5.75 -31.86 1.62
C LEU A 127 -5.52 -32.52 2.98
N ALA A 128 -4.51 -33.37 3.10
CA ALA A 128 -4.16 -34.01 4.36
C ALA A 128 -3.78 -32.99 5.44
N PHE A 129 -3.13 -31.88 5.05
CA PHE A 129 -2.83 -30.77 5.97
C PHE A 129 -4.11 -30.12 6.50
N VAL A 130 -5.05 -29.77 5.62
CA VAL A 130 -6.36 -29.19 6.02
C VAL A 130 -7.12 -30.13 6.94
N ASP A 131 -7.27 -31.41 6.56
CA ASP A 131 -7.96 -32.42 7.36
C ASP A 131 -7.34 -32.55 8.77
N THR A 132 -6.02 -32.51 8.86
CA THR A 132 -5.30 -32.57 10.14
C THR A 132 -5.58 -31.35 11.00
N CYS A 133 -5.62 -30.15 10.41
CA CYS A 133 -5.89 -28.91 11.12
C CYS A 133 -7.33 -28.87 11.66
N GLU A 134 -8.30 -29.31 10.87
CA GLU A 134 -9.70 -29.44 11.32
C GLU A 134 -9.82 -30.45 12.47
N THR A 135 -9.15 -31.59 12.36
CA THR A 135 -9.21 -32.66 13.37
C THR A 135 -8.52 -32.28 14.69
N ARG A 136 -7.43 -31.50 14.63
CA ARG A 136 -6.60 -31.15 15.79
C ARG A 136 -6.86 -29.77 16.38
N CYS A 137 -7.99 -29.13 16.04
CA CYS A 137 -8.37 -27.79 16.54
C CYS A 137 -7.35 -26.68 16.22
N CYS A 138 -6.72 -26.73 15.04
CA CYS A 138 -6.12 -25.52 14.49
C CYS A 138 -7.23 -24.69 13.84
N SER A 139 -7.87 -23.80 14.62
CA SER A 139 -8.80 -22.82 14.04
C SER A 139 -8.01 -21.79 13.25
N PHE A 140 -8.02 -21.90 11.92
CA PHE A 140 -7.65 -20.80 11.03
C PHE A 140 -8.79 -19.78 11.04
N ILE A 141 -8.47 -18.53 11.37
CA ILE A 141 -9.40 -17.38 11.35
C ILE A 141 -9.38 -16.76 9.95
#